data_AF-A0A926AQI6-F1
#
_entry.id   AF-A0A926AQI6-F1
#
_cell.length_a   1.000
_cell.length_b   1.000
_cell.length_c   1.000
_cell.angle_alpha   90.00
_cell.angle_beta   90.00
_cell.angle_gamma   90.00
#
_symmetry.space_group_name_H-M   'P 1'
#
loop_
_entity.id
_entity.type
_entity.pdbx_description
1 polymer ?
#
loop_
_entity_poly.entity_id
_entity_poly.type
_entity_poly.pdbx_seq_one_letter_code
_entity_poly.pdbx_strand_id
1 'polypeptide(L)'
;MTTTVTQTVSELRTLAEIESAALKLDVGERAELVRCLAVSLDLSGEADGELTEEDRRWLVEIERRVQEVRDGKAVLRDGPTVMQELLAKFS
;
A
#
# COMPACT_ATOMS: atom_id res chain seq x y z
N MET A 1 29.86 32.42 -14.70
CA MET A 1 29.20 32.01 -13.46
C MET A 1 28.47 30.72 -13.76
N THR A 2 29.08 29.60 -13.42
CA THR A 2 28.65 28.27 -13.87
C THR A 2 28.51 27.43 -12.62
N THR A 3 27.31 27.35 -12.06
CA THR A 3 27.04 26.44 -10.94
C THR A 3 26.72 25.09 -11.54
N THR A 4 27.72 24.23 -11.48
CA THR A 4 27.72 22.86 -11.99
C THR A 4 26.67 22.04 -11.26
N VAL A 5 25.71 21.53 -12.03
CA VAL A 5 24.89 20.37 -11.66
C VAL A 5 25.85 19.18 -11.56
N THR A 6 26.13 18.70 -10.36
CA THR A 6 26.96 17.49 -10.16
C THR A 6 26.53 16.79 -8.88
N GLN A 7 25.83 15.67 -9.05
CA GLN A 7 26.07 14.34 -8.48
C GLN A 7 24.74 13.64 -8.12
N THR A 8 24.22 12.80 -9.01
CA THR A 8 24.52 11.35 -9.11
C THR A 8 23.74 10.54 -8.07
N VAL A 9 22.68 9.88 -8.56
CA VAL A 9 22.05 8.73 -7.91
C VAL A 9 23.11 7.65 -7.67
N SER A 10 23.32 7.22 -6.43
CA SER A 10 23.71 5.84 -6.03
C SER A 10 24.50 5.80 -4.71
N GLU A 11 23.79 5.66 -3.58
CA GLU A 11 24.31 4.94 -2.43
C GLU A 11 23.25 3.91 -2.03
N LEU A 12 23.49 2.64 -2.32
CA LEU A 12 22.79 1.54 -1.64
C LEU A 12 23.25 1.59 -0.18
N ARG A 13 22.54 2.35 0.65
CA ARG A 13 22.77 2.33 2.09
C ARG A 13 22.25 1.01 2.65
N THR A 14 23.07 0.36 3.45
CA THR A 14 22.64 -0.78 4.26
C THR A 14 21.55 -0.31 5.23
N LEU A 15 20.67 -1.23 5.65
CA LEU A 15 19.62 -0.91 6.61
C LEU A 15 20.20 -0.31 7.91
N ALA A 16 21.35 -0.79 8.35
CA ALA A 16 22.06 -0.29 9.54
C ALA A 16 22.53 1.17 9.38
N GLU A 17 22.96 1.57 8.18
CA GLU A 17 23.35 2.96 7.89
C GLU A 17 22.13 3.89 7.86
N ILE A 18 21.00 3.42 7.34
CA ILE A 18 19.72 4.16 7.33
C ILE A 18 19.23 4.36 8.77
N GLU A 19 19.25 3.31 9.59
CA GLU A 19 18.86 3.37 11.00
C GLU A 19 19.76 4.32 11.80
N SER A 20 21.08 4.19 11.65
CA SER A 20 22.05 5.06 12.32
C SER A 20 21.87 6.53 11.94
N ALA A 21 21.52 6.81 10.68
CA ALA A 21 21.21 8.16 10.23
C ALA A 21 19.89 8.67 10.82
N ALA A 22 18.83 7.87 10.81
CA ALA A 22 17.53 8.24 11.36
C ALA A 22 17.59 8.54 12.88
N LEU A 23 18.41 7.80 13.64
CA LEU A 23 18.57 8.01 15.09
C LEU A 23 19.33 9.31 15.45
N LYS A 24 20.05 9.91 14.50
CA LYS A 24 20.76 11.19 14.71
C LYS A 24 19.88 12.43 14.50
N LEU A 25 18.76 12.27 13.80
CA LEU A 25 17.77 13.33 13.60
C LEU A 25 17.14 13.73 14.93
N ASP A 26 16.62 14.94 15.04
CA ASP A 26 15.86 15.34 16.23
C ASP A 26 14.47 14.69 16.28
N VAL A 27 13.73 14.90 17.37
CA VAL A 27 12.40 14.27 17.55
C VAL A 27 11.41 14.67 16.43
N GLY A 28 11.42 15.92 16.00
CA GLY A 28 10.51 16.42 14.97
C GLY A 28 10.86 15.89 13.58
N GLU A 29 12.14 15.92 13.23
CA GLU A 29 12.65 15.38 11.98
C GLU A 29 12.43 13.85 11.88
N ARG A 30 12.57 13.11 12.98
CA ARG A 30 12.22 11.69 13.01
C ARG A 30 10.73 11.46 12.81
N ALA A 31 9.87 12.27 13.44
CA ALA A 31 8.43 12.15 13.27
C ALA A 31 8.01 12.40 11.82
N GLU A 32 8.62 13.41 11.18
CA GLU A 32 8.46 13.70 9.75
C GLU A 32 8.87 12.52 8.87
N LEU A 33 10.05 11.96 9.11
CA LEU A 33 10.57 10.80 8.37
C LEU A 33 9.65 9.59 8.50
N VAL A 34 9.19 9.28 9.72
CA VAL A 34 8.26 8.17 9.98
C VAL A 34 6.93 8.39 9.24
N ARG A 35 6.38 9.61 9.23
CA ARG A 35 5.15 9.91 8.50
C ARG A 35 5.30 9.67 7.01
N CYS A 36 6.38 10.17 6.41
CA CYS A 36 6.67 9.96 4.99
C CYS A 36 6.86 8.47 4.64
N LEU A 37 7.55 7.71 5.50
CA LEU A 37 7.72 6.27 5.32
C LEU A 37 6.38 5.51 5.45
N ALA A 38 5.54 5.88 6.41
CA ALA A 38 4.22 5.28 6.58
C ALA A 38 3.32 5.49 5.35
N VAL A 39 3.32 6.70 4.78
CA VAL A 39 2.60 7.03 3.53
C VAL A 39 3.17 6.23 2.35
N SER A 40 4.49 6.14 2.22
CA SER A 40 5.13 5.39 1.13
C SER A 40 4.85 3.88 1.19
N LEU A 41 4.66 3.32 2.38
CA LEU A 41 4.44 1.89 2.58
C LEU A 41 2.95 1.53 2.59
N ASP A 42 2.06 2.49 2.37
CA ASP A 42 0.60 2.35 2.54
C ASP A 42 0.25 1.77 3.93
N LEU A 43 1.17 1.94 4.90
CA LEU A 43 1.01 1.54 6.30
C LEU A 43 0.23 2.60 7.07
N SER A 44 0.05 3.78 6.47
CA SER A 44 -0.98 4.73 6.85
C SER A 44 -2.37 4.19 6.47
N GLY A 45 -2.75 3.03 7.04
CA GLY A 45 -4.17 2.73 7.28
C GLY A 45 -4.85 3.81 8.15
N GLU A 46 -4.04 4.72 8.69
CA GLU A 46 -4.36 6.07 9.16
C GLU A 46 -3.57 7.11 8.32
N ALA A 47 -3.92 7.27 7.04
CA ALA A 47 -3.56 8.48 6.32
C ALA A 47 -4.59 9.54 6.71
N ASP A 48 -4.16 10.77 6.95
CA ASP A 48 -4.98 11.98 7.18
C ASP A 48 -5.87 12.35 5.95
N GLY A 49 -6.57 11.38 5.38
CA GLY A 49 -7.67 11.55 4.44
C GLY A 49 -8.85 10.81 5.02
N GLU A 50 -9.88 11.55 5.41
CA GLU A 50 -11.16 10.97 5.82
C GLU A 50 -11.59 9.97 4.73
N LEU A 51 -11.72 8.67 5.07
CA LEU A 51 -12.25 7.68 4.13
C LEU A 51 -13.48 8.28 3.46
N THR A 52 -13.48 8.32 2.13
CA THR A 52 -14.65 8.85 1.44
C THR A 52 -15.85 7.97 1.80
N GLU A 53 -17.05 8.52 1.71
CA GLU A 53 -18.27 7.73 1.91
C GLU A 53 -18.32 6.50 0.97
N GLU A 54 -17.71 6.62 -0.21
CA GLU A 54 -17.57 5.50 -1.16
C GLU A 54 -16.62 4.42 -0.63
N ASP A 55 -15.47 4.80 -0.08
CA ASP A 55 -14.51 3.85 0.52
C ASP A 55 -15.13 3.12 1.71
N ARG A 56 -15.88 3.82 2.57
CA ARG A 56 -16.58 3.21 3.71
C ARG A 56 -17.62 2.19 3.24
N ARG A 57 -18.41 2.52 2.22
CA ARG A 57 -19.38 1.59 1.64
C ARG A 57 -18.71 0.37 1.01
N TRP A 58 -17.57 0.58 0.37
CA TRP A 58 -16.80 -0.51 -0.22
C TRP A 58 -16.23 -1.45 0.83
N LEU A 59 -15.72 -0.92 1.95
CA LEU A 59 -15.26 -1.72 3.08
C LEU A 59 -16.40 -2.56 3.69
N VAL A 60 -17.57 -1.97 3.90
CA VAL A 60 -18.75 -2.68 4.39
C VAL A 60 -19.16 -3.81 3.43
N GLU A 61 -19.13 -3.57 2.13
CA GLU A 61 -19.46 -4.59 1.13
C GLU A 61 -18.43 -5.73 1.09
N ILE A 62 -17.14 -5.42 1.21
CA ILE A 62 -16.07 -6.42 1.32
C ILE A 62 -16.31 -7.30 2.54
N GLU A 63 -16.54 -6.69 3.71
CA GLU A 63 -16.77 -7.42 4.95
C GLU A 63 -18.01 -8.32 4.84
N ARG A 64 -19.10 -7.80 4.28
CA ARG A 64 -20.32 -8.57 3.99
C ARG A 64 -20.03 -9.80 3.12
N ARG A 65 -19.29 -9.64 2.01
CA ARG A 65 -18.94 -10.75 1.10
C ARG A 65 -18.03 -11.78 1.75
N VAL A 66 -17.04 -11.32 2.51
CA VAL A 66 -16.15 -12.22 3.28
C VAL A 66 -16.97 -13.04 4.28
N GLN A 67 -17.94 -12.42 4.95
CA GLN A 67 -18.81 -13.12 5.88
C GLN A 67 -19.73 -14.13 5.17
N GLU A 68 -20.27 -13.81 3.98
CA GLU A 68 -21.04 -14.77 3.19
C GLU A 68 -20.23 -16.02 2.80
N VAL A 69 -18.94 -15.85 2.49
CA VAL A 69 -18.04 -16.98 2.24
C VAL A 69 -17.84 -17.80 3.50
N ARG A 70 -17.57 -17.15 4.64
CA ARG A 70 -17.36 -17.83 5.94
C ARG A 70 -18.61 -18.58 6.41
N ASP A 71 -19.79 -18.00 6.20
CA ASP A 71 -21.08 -18.59 6.54
C ASP A 71 -21.49 -19.71 5.57
N GLY A 72 -20.74 -19.94 4.50
CA GLY A 72 -21.10 -20.90 3.44
C GLY A 72 -22.32 -20.48 2.61
N LYS A 73 -22.69 -19.20 2.64
CA LYS A 73 -23.81 -18.64 1.86
C LYS A 73 -23.39 -18.28 0.43
N ALA A 74 -22.11 -17.96 0.24
CA ALA A 74 -21.58 -17.62 -1.07
C ALA A 74 -21.51 -18.87 -1.99
N VAL A 75 -22.01 -18.74 -3.22
CA VAL A 75 -21.84 -19.76 -4.25
C VAL A 75 -20.49 -19.54 -4.93
N LEU A 76 -19.55 -20.45 -4.68
CA LEU A 76 -18.22 -20.42 -5.29
C LEU A 76 -18.21 -21.30 -6.55
N ARG A 77 -17.42 -20.88 -7.55
CA ARG A 77 -17.19 -21.62 -8.79
C ARG A 77 -15.73 -22.03 -8.87
N ASP A 78 -15.46 -23.15 -9.54
CA ASP A 78 -14.11 -23.61 -9.81
C ASP A 78 -13.36 -22.61 -10.71
N GLY A 79 -12.20 -22.13 -10.25
CA GLY A 79 -11.43 -21.09 -10.91
C GLY A 79 -11.01 -21.44 -12.34
N PRO A 80 -10.37 -22.59 -12.58
CA PRO A 80 -10.02 -23.05 -13.93
C PRO A 80 -11.20 -23.09 -14.90
N THR A 81 -12.35 -23.60 -14.45
CA THR A 81 -13.57 -23.64 -15.25
C THR A 81 -14.03 -22.24 -15.66
N VAL A 82 -14.09 -21.29 -14.72
CA VAL A 82 -14.47 -19.90 -15.01
C VAL A 82 -13.50 -19.23 -15.99
N MET A 83 -12.19 -19.48 -15.84
CA MET A 83 -11.19 -18.90 -16.74
C MET A 83 -11.33 -19.41 -18.18
N GLN A 84 -11.63 -20.70 -18.37
CA GLN A 84 -11.89 -21.25 -19.70
C GLN A 84 -13.13 -20.61 -20.34
N GLU A 85 -14.21 -20.42 -19.58
CA GLU A 85 -15.42 -19.73 -20.06
C GLU A 85 -15.14 -18.29 -20.47
N LEU A 86 -14.37 -17.54 -19.69
CA LEU A 86 -14.01 -16.16 -20.00
C LEU A 86 -13.16 -16.09 -21.27
N LEU A 87 -12.15 -16.95 -21.42
CA LEU A 87 -11.33 -17.00 -22.61
C LEU A 87 -12.15 -17.32 -23.86
N ALA A 88 -13.05 -18.30 -23.79
CA ALA A 88 -13.93 -18.64 -24.92
C ALA A 88 -14.95 -17.54 -25.27
N LYS A 89 -15.34 -16.70 -24.31
CA LYS A 89 -16.30 -15.62 -24.51
C LYS A 89 -15.68 -14.38 -25.16
N PHE A 90 -14.39 -14.14 -24.93
CA PHE A 90 -13.69 -12.93 -25.36
C PHE A 90 -12.57 -13.19 -26.40
N SER A 91 -12.45 -14.43 -26.88
CA SER A 91 -11.67 -14.80 -28.07
C SER A 91 -12.50 -14.64 -29.35
#